data_AF-A0A2E0BGK1-F1
#
_entry.id   AF-A0A2E0BGK1-F1
#
_cell.length_a   1.000
_cell.length_b   1.000
_cell.length_c   1.000
_cell.angle_alpha   90.00
_cell.angle_beta   90.00
_cell.angle_gamma   90.00
#
_symmetry.space_group_name_H-M   'P 1'
#
loop_
_entity.id
_entity.type
_entity.pdbx_description
1 polymer ?
#
loop_
_entity_poly.entity_id
_entity_poly.type
_entity_poly.pdbx_seq_one_letter_code
_entity_poly.pdbx_strand_id
1 'polypeptide(L)'
;MVAEFNGVPYLILYIVMIAGFLMYTYQTLFTTVDWLAKYGIHESAVLPTRVLGSFVAAISLLGIYFLFVGLGGAWIFLVYIFVQACILVVAGYITVTSSNAATLDGVKYTAEGYIAPLCFAIVSAILIYGLSDKIYT
;
A
#
# COMPACT_ATOMS: atom_id res chain seq x y z
N MET A 1 -20.01 12.30 -3.12
CA MET A 1 -18.54 12.10 -3.12
C MET A 1 -17.83 13.20 -2.33
N VAL A 2 -17.66 14.44 -2.81
CA VAL A 2 -16.86 15.46 -2.07
C VAL A 2 -17.28 15.64 -0.60
N ALA A 3 -18.57 15.70 -0.29
CA ALA A 3 -19.06 15.80 1.09
C ALA A 3 -18.79 14.54 1.94
N GLU A 4 -18.81 13.35 1.33
CA GLU A 4 -18.51 12.05 1.96
C GLU A 4 -17.04 11.93 2.37
N PHE A 5 -16.17 12.71 1.73
CA PHE A 5 -14.75 12.77 2.04
C PHE A 5 -14.39 14.04 2.82
N ASN A 6 -15.34 14.65 3.54
CA ASN A 6 -15.09 15.87 4.32
C ASN A 6 -14.40 17.00 3.49
N GLY A 7 -14.76 17.10 2.21
CA GLY A 7 -14.23 18.08 1.28
C GLY A 7 -13.19 17.56 0.28
N VAL A 8 -12.71 18.48 -0.56
CA VAL A 8 -11.74 18.18 -1.64
C VAL A 8 -10.38 17.70 -1.14
N PRO A 9 -9.78 18.25 -0.06
CA PRO A 9 -8.44 17.86 0.36
C PRO A 9 -8.29 16.37 0.68
N TYR A 10 -9.21 15.80 1.47
CA TYR A 10 -9.14 14.39 1.83
C TYR A 10 -9.56 13.49 0.68
N LEU A 11 -10.47 13.93 -0.21
CA LEU A 11 -10.77 13.20 -1.43
C LEU A 11 -9.53 13.04 -2.32
N ILE A 12 -8.73 14.11 -2.48
CA ILE A 12 -7.48 14.05 -3.25
C ILE A 12 -6.49 13.09 -2.59
N LEU A 13 -6.28 13.21 -1.26
CA LEU A 13 -5.39 12.31 -0.53
C LEU A 13 -5.81 10.84 -0.67
N TYR A 14 -7.11 10.57 -0.60
CA TYR A 14 -7.67 9.23 -0.77
C TYR A 14 -7.43 8.68 -2.18
N ILE A 15 -7.66 9.50 -3.22
CA ILE A 15 -7.40 9.11 -4.61
C ILE A 15 -5.90 8.85 -4.84
N VAL A 16 -5.02 9.69 -4.31
CA VAL A 16 -3.56 9.50 -4.40
C VAL A 16 -3.13 8.21 -3.71
N MET A 17 -3.68 7.92 -2.52
CA MET A 17 -3.44 6.67 -1.81
C MET A 17 -3.84 5.45 -2.68
N ILE A 18 -5.04 5.47 -3.25
CA ILE A 18 -5.51 4.39 -4.13
C ILE A 18 -4.64 4.27 -5.39
N ALA A 19 -4.24 5.37 -6.00
CA ALA A 19 -3.36 5.36 -7.17
C ALA A 19 -2.02 4.67 -6.86
N GLY A 20 -1.48 4.88 -5.66
CA GLY A 20 -0.31 4.15 -5.17
C GLY A 20 -0.56 2.64 -5.06
N PHE A 21 -1.68 2.23 -4.47
CA PHE A 21 -2.05 0.81 -4.40
C PHE A 21 -2.25 0.19 -5.79
N LEU A 22 -2.91 0.89 -6.71
CA LEU A 22 -3.11 0.44 -8.09
C LEU A 22 -1.78 0.27 -8.85
N MET A 23 -0.82 1.17 -8.62
CA MET A 23 0.52 1.03 -9.19
C MET A 23 1.19 -0.26 -8.70
N TYR A 24 1.16 -0.53 -7.39
CA TYR A 24 1.71 -1.77 -6.84
C TYR A 24 0.91 -3.01 -7.26
N THR A 25 -0.41 -2.92 -7.40
CA THR A 25 -1.25 -4.00 -7.99
C THR A 25 -0.79 -4.32 -9.41
N TYR A 26 -0.62 -3.30 -10.24
CA TYR A 26 -0.18 -3.48 -11.62
C TYR A 26 1.19 -4.15 -11.67
N GLN A 27 2.13 -3.64 -10.87
CA GLN A 27 3.50 -4.16 -10.82
C GLN A 27 3.57 -5.60 -10.32
N THR A 28 2.85 -5.93 -9.25
CA THR A 28 2.93 -7.25 -8.61
C THR A 28 2.15 -8.34 -9.37
N LEU A 29 1.12 -7.98 -10.14
CA LEU A 29 0.30 -8.96 -10.88
C LEU A 29 0.62 -9.05 -12.39
N PHE A 30 0.88 -7.92 -13.05
CA PHE A 30 0.98 -7.86 -14.52
C PHE A 30 2.42 -7.71 -15.00
N THR A 31 3.27 -6.96 -14.29
CA THR A 31 4.69 -6.77 -14.63
C THR A 31 5.61 -7.34 -13.54
N THR A 32 5.22 -8.49 -12.96
CA THR A 32 5.87 -9.08 -11.79
C THR A 32 7.37 -9.33 -12.01
N VAL A 33 7.76 -9.83 -13.18
CA VAL A 33 9.16 -10.14 -13.52
C VAL A 33 10.01 -8.87 -13.52
N ASP A 34 9.55 -7.81 -14.19
CA ASP A 34 10.25 -6.52 -14.21
C ASP A 34 10.36 -5.90 -12.82
N TRP A 35 9.29 -6.02 -12.01
CA TRP A 35 9.28 -5.55 -10.64
C TRP A 35 10.28 -6.29 -9.76
N LEU A 36 10.40 -7.62 -9.91
CA LEU A 36 11.40 -8.42 -9.20
C LEU A 36 12.82 -8.07 -9.63
N ALA A 37 13.03 -7.88 -10.95
CA ALA A 37 14.33 -7.53 -11.52
C ALA A 37 14.88 -6.19 -10.97
N LYS A 38 14.01 -5.21 -10.68
CA LYS A 38 14.37 -3.95 -10.03
C LYS A 38 15.12 -4.16 -8.71
N TYR A 39 14.76 -5.21 -7.97
CA TYR A 39 15.34 -5.53 -6.67
C TYR A 39 16.38 -6.66 -6.72
N GLY A 40 16.72 -7.15 -7.92
CA GLY A 40 17.63 -8.29 -8.08
C GLY A 40 17.05 -9.60 -7.56
N ILE A 41 15.73 -9.74 -7.53
CA ILE A 41 15.05 -10.96 -7.06
C ILE A 41 14.83 -11.90 -8.25
N HIS A 42 15.14 -13.19 -8.06
CA HIS A 42 14.97 -14.23 -9.07
C HIS A 42 13.49 -14.47 -9.40
N GLU A 43 13.20 -14.85 -10.66
CA GLU A 43 11.83 -15.09 -11.15
C GLU A 43 11.08 -16.21 -10.43
N SER A 44 11.77 -17.08 -9.70
CA SER A 44 11.12 -18.06 -8.81
C SER A 44 10.23 -17.42 -7.75
N ALA A 45 10.44 -16.13 -7.44
CA ALA A 45 9.58 -15.36 -6.55
C ALA A 45 8.29 -14.84 -7.21
N VAL A 46 8.05 -15.07 -8.50
CA VAL A 46 6.83 -14.59 -9.19
C VAL A 46 5.56 -15.06 -8.49
N LEU A 47 5.49 -16.33 -8.09
CA LEU A 47 4.32 -16.86 -7.39
C LEU A 47 4.07 -16.16 -6.03
N PRO A 48 5.02 -16.13 -5.07
CA PRO A 48 4.80 -15.44 -3.81
C PRO A 48 4.56 -13.93 -3.99
N THR A 49 5.18 -13.27 -4.98
CA THR A 49 4.89 -11.86 -5.29
C THR A 49 3.48 -11.65 -5.81
N ARG A 50 2.94 -12.58 -6.61
CA ARG A 50 1.52 -12.52 -7.05
C ARG A 50 0.55 -12.82 -5.92
N VAL A 51 0.92 -13.68 -4.97
CA VAL A 51 0.15 -13.89 -3.73
C VAL A 51 0.07 -12.57 -2.97
N LEU A 52 1.19 -11.87 -2.74
CA LEU A 52 1.19 -10.52 -2.18
C LEU A 52 0.31 -9.56 -3.01
N GLY A 53 0.50 -9.58 -4.34
CA GLY A 53 -0.24 -8.74 -5.27
C GLY A 53 -1.76 -8.93 -5.22
N SER A 54 -2.24 -10.12 -4.86
CA SER A 54 -3.67 -10.38 -4.69
C SER A 54 -4.28 -9.61 -3.50
N PHE A 55 -3.54 -9.51 -2.39
CA PHE A 55 -3.96 -8.71 -1.23
C PHE A 55 -3.93 -7.21 -1.57
N VAL A 56 -2.88 -6.75 -2.25
CA VAL A 56 -2.76 -5.36 -2.72
C VAL A 56 -3.89 -5.02 -3.69
N ALA A 57 -4.23 -5.93 -4.61
CA ALA A 57 -5.36 -5.77 -5.53
C ALA A 57 -6.71 -5.71 -4.79
N ALA A 58 -6.93 -6.54 -3.78
CA ALA A 58 -8.14 -6.49 -2.97
C ALA A 58 -8.29 -5.12 -2.29
N ILE A 59 -7.21 -4.55 -1.72
CA ILE A 59 -7.19 -3.20 -1.16
C ILE A 59 -7.52 -2.16 -2.23
N SER A 60 -6.88 -2.23 -3.41
CA SER A 60 -7.14 -1.32 -4.53
C SER A 60 -8.60 -1.33 -4.96
N LEU A 61 -9.19 -2.52 -5.13
CA LEU A 61 -10.58 -2.68 -5.57
C LEU A 61 -11.58 -2.21 -4.50
N LEU A 62 -11.32 -2.49 -3.22
CA LEU A 62 -12.13 -1.95 -2.12
C LEU A 62 -12.05 -0.42 -2.05
N GLY A 63 -10.86 0.15 -2.23
CA GLY A 63 -10.69 1.60 -2.28
C GLY A 63 -11.49 2.24 -3.42
N ILE A 64 -11.44 1.66 -4.61
CA ILE A 64 -12.26 2.10 -5.74
C ILE A 64 -13.75 1.96 -5.41
N TYR A 65 -14.18 0.83 -4.84
CA TYR A 65 -15.57 0.59 -4.47
C TYR A 65 -16.13 1.67 -3.54
N PHE A 66 -15.36 2.06 -2.52
CA PHE A 66 -15.75 3.12 -1.58
C PHE A 66 -15.88 4.51 -2.20
N LEU A 67 -15.26 4.79 -3.36
CA LEU A 67 -15.55 6.03 -4.11
C LEU A 67 -17.02 6.07 -4.56
N PHE A 68 -17.63 4.92 -4.86
CA PHE A 68 -18.99 4.85 -5.38
C PHE A 68 -20.04 4.70 -4.28
N VAL A 69 -19.73 3.97 -3.21
CA VAL A 69 -20.72 3.66 -2.15
C VAL A 69 -20.63 4.57 -0.92
N GLY A 70 -19.62 5.42 -0.83
CA GLY A 70 -19.36 6.26 0.35
C GLY A 70 -18.52 5.55 1.41
N LEU A 71 -18.19 6.27 2.49
CA LEU A 71 -17.21 5.82 3.49
C LEU A 71 -17.82 5.31 4.80
N GLY A 72 -19.15 5.29 4.93
CA GLY A 72 -19.82 4.75 6.14
C GLY A 72 -19.33 3.35 6.49
N GLY A 73 -18.89 3.14 7.74
CA GLY A 73 -18.30 1.89 8.22
C GLY A 73 -16.93 1.51 7.65
N ALA A 74 -16.28 2.35 6.83
CA ALA A 74 -15.01 2.02 6.16
C ALA A 74 -13.77 2.11 7.08
N TRP A 75 -13.94 2.33 8.39
CA TRP A 75 -12.82 2.48 9.31
C TRP A 75 -11.87 1.27 9.32
N ILE A 76 -12.39 0.05 9.23
CA ILE A 76 -11.56 -1.18 9.21
C ILE A 76 -10.62 -1.18 8.01
N PHE A 77 -11.10 -0.70 6.85
CA PHE A 77 -10.30 -0.63 5.63
C PHE A 77 -9.09 0.31 5.82
N LEU A 78 -9.32 1.52 6.33
CA LEU A 78 -8.24 2.49 6.54
C LEU A 78 -7.28 2.07 7.67
N VAL A 79 -7.81 1.52 8.76
CA VAL A 79 -7.01 1.02 9.88
C VAL A 79 -6.17 -0.17 9.45
N TYR A 80 -6.72 -1.10 8.65
CA TYR A 80 -5.97 -2.22 8.12
C TYR A 80 -4.78 -1.75 7.28
N ILE A 81 -4.99 -0.78 6.37
CA ILE A 81 -3.91 -0.19 5.58
C ILE A 81 -2.85 0.43 6.49
N PHE A 82 -3.27 1.24 7.47
CA PHE A 82 -2.36 1.89 8.41
C PHE A 82 -1.50 0.87 9.18
N VAL A 83 -2.12 -0.15 9.76
CA VAL A 83 -1.42 -1.17 10.56
C VAL A 83 -0.49 -1.99 9.68
N GLN A 84 -0.95 -2.45 8.52
CA GLN A 84 -0.13 -3.21 7.58
C GLN A 84 1.08 -2.39 7.11
N ALA A 85 0.88 -1.11 6.82
CA ALA A 85 1.93 -0.19 6.44
C ALA A 85 2.97 -0.01 7.57
N CYS A 86 2.53 0.23 8.81
CA CYS A 86 3.42 0.32 9.96
C CYS A 86 4.27 -0.95 10.17
N ILE A 87 3.66 -2.14 10.02
CA ILE A 87 4.38 -3.41 10.09
C ILE A 87 5.44 -3.47 8.98
N LEU A 88 5.08 -3.10 7.75
CA LEU A 88 5.99 -3.17 6.61
C LEU A 88 7.10 -2.12 6.67
N VAL A 89 6.89 -0.95 7.28
CA VAL A 89 7.97 0.02 7.55
C VAL A 89 9.06 -0.65 8.40
N VAL A 90 8.68 -1.29 9.50
CA VAL A 90 9.64 -1.91 10.43
C VAL A 90 10.30 -3.12 9.76
N ALA A 91 9.51 -4.04 9.22
CA ALA A 91 10.01 -5.25 8.58
C ALA A 91 10.90 -4.90 7.37
N GLY A 92 10.45 -3.99 6.51
CA GLY A 92 11.17 -3.51 5.35
C GLY A 92 12.48 -2.81 5.72
N TYR A 93 12.49 -1.98 6.76
CA TYR A 93 13.70 -1.33 7.23
C TYR A 93 14.74 -2.38 7.66
N ILE A 94 14.35 -3.31 8.54
CA ILE A 94 15.22 -4.39 9.00
C ILE A 94 15.73 -5.23 7.81
N THR A 95 14.85 -5.57 6.85
CA THR A 95 15.25 -6.34 5.68
C THR A 95 16.28 -5.59 4.84
N VAL A 96 16.05 -4.32 4.53
CA VAL A 96 16.92 -3.53 3.65
C VAL A 96 18.26 -3.20 4.34
N THR A 97 18.27 -2.90 5.64
CA THR A 97 19.48 -2.39 6.32
C THR A 97 20.26 -3.45 7.08
N SER A 98 19.65 -4.56 7.45
CA SER A 98 20.19 -5.43 8.51
C SER A 98 20.04 -6.93 8.26
N SER A 99 19.40 -7.35 7.16
CA SER A 99 19.24 -8.78 6.86
C SER A 99 20.34 -9.32 5.97
N ASN A 100 20.68 -10.60 6.14
CA ASN A 100 21.59 -11.31 5.23
C ASN A 100 21.08 -11.31 3.79
N ALA A 101 19.76 -11.22 3.57
CA ALA A 101 19.19 -11.18 2.23
C ALA A 101 19.64 -9.93 1.45
N ALA A 102 19.81 -8.79 2.12
CA ALA A 102 20.28 -7.56 1.49
C ALA A 102 21.77 -7.59 1.10
N THR A 103 22.53 -8.54 1.62
CA THR A 103 23.97 -8.69 1.33
C THR A 103 24.28 -9.81 0.31
N LEU A 104 23.25 -10.48 -0.21
CA LEU A 104 23.45 -11.53 -1.22
C LEU A 104 23.86 -10.93 -2.57
N ASP A 105 24.71 -11.65 -3.31
CA ASP A 105 25.17 -11.23 -4.63
C ASP A 105 23.99 -10.99 -5.59
N GLY A 106 24.00 -9.81 -6.23
CA GLY A 106 22.97 -9.42 -7.20
C GLY A 106 21.71 -8.81 -6.61
N VAL A 107 21.50 -8.86 -5.29
CA VAL A 107 20.35 -8.21 -4.62
C VAL A 107 20.51 -6.70 -4.62
N LYS A 108 19.42 -5.99 -4.94
CA LYS A 108 19.37 -4.53 -5.07
C LYS A 108 18.19 -3.95 -4.30
N TYR A 109 18.07 -4.31 -3.04
CA TYR A 109 17.05 -3.74 -2.17
C TYR A 109 17.28 -2.22 -2.00
N THR A 110 16.20 -1.46 -1.99
CA THR A 110 16.24 0.00 -1.89
C THR A 110 15.38 0.48 -0.75
N ALA A 111 15.59 1.75 -0.36
CA ALA A 111 14.80 2.39 0.70
C ALA A 111 13.28 2.40 0.42
N GLU A 112 12.85 2.22 -0.84
CA GLU A 112 11.44 2.08 -1.18
C GLU A 112 10.73 1.02 -0.33
N GLY A 113 11.42 -0.06 0.04
CA GLY A 113 10.88 -1.15 0.86
C GLY A 113 10.35 -0.71 2.24
N TYR A 114 10.75 0.45 2.75
CA TYR A 114 10.23 1.04 3.99
C TYR A 114 9.75 2.50 3.86
N ILE A 115 10.18 3.24 2.84
CA ILE A 115 9.72 4.61 2.58
C ILE A 115 8.31 4.62 1.96
N ALA A 116 8.03 3.76 0.98
CA ALA A 116 6.70 3.68 0.40
C ALA A 116 5.61 3.32 1.44
N PRO A 117 5.77 2.26 2.27
CA PRO A 117 4.81 1.99 3.33
C PRO A 117 4.76 3.10 4.38
N LEU A 118 5.84 3.83 4.66
CA LEU A 118 5.79 4.98 5.57
C LEU A 118 4.86 6.09 5.02
N CYS A 119 4.95 6.38 3.72
CA CYS A 119 4.02 7.32 3.08
C CYS A 119 2.57 6.85 3.19
N PHE A 120 2.29 5.56 2.94
CA PHE A 120 0.95 5.01 3.11
C PHE A 120 0.47 5.12 4.56
N ALA A 121 1.31 4.81 5.55
CA ALA A 121 0.96 4.95 6.96
C ALA A 121 0.59 6.40 7.33
N ILE A 122 1.39 7.38 6.87
CA ILE A 122 1.11 8.81 7.13
C ILE A 122 -0.21 9.24 6.48
N VAL A 123 -0.42 8.88 5.20
CA VAL A 123 -1.65 9.25 4.48
C VAL A 123 -2.87 8.58 5.12
N SER A 124 -2.80 7.29 5.46
CA SER A 124 -3.89 6.59 6.13
C SER A 124 -4.18 7.16 7.51
N ALA A 125 -3.17 7.54 8.29
CA ALA A 125 -3.39 8.23 9.56
C ALA A 125 -4.14 9.55 9.37
N ILE A 126 -3.70 10.39 8.42
CA ILE A 126 -4.38 11.66 8.10
C ILE A 126 -5.84 11.41 7.71
N LEU A 127 -6.11 10.40 6.90
CA LEU A 127 -7.46 10.04 6.47
C LEU A 127 -8.31 9.51 7.63
N ILE A 128 -7.77 8.67 8.51
CA ILE A 128 -8.48 8.15 9.69
C ILE A 128 -8.95 9.30 10.59
N TYR A 129 -8.06 10.24 10.90
CA TYR A 129 -8.42 11.38 11.74
C TYR A 129 -9.35 12.36 11.02
N GLY A 130 -9.01 12.71 9.77
CA GLY A 130 -9.73 13.71 8.99
C GLY A 130 -11.12 13.30 8.50
N LEU A 131 -11.39 12.00 8.42
CA LEU A 131 -12.66 11.41 7.99
C LEU A 131 -13.39 10.70 9.12
N SER A 132 -13.00 10.93 10.38
CA SER A 132 -13.54 10.21 11.55
C SER A 132 -15.07 10.30 11.65
N ASP A 133 -15.67 11.45 11.33
CA ASP A 133 -17.13 11.63 11.31
C ASP A 133 -17.84 10.90 10.16
N LYS A 134 -17.09 10.34 9.19
CA LYS A 134 -17.60 9.61 8.02
C LYS A 134 -17.37 8.11 8.10
N ILE A 135 -16.22 7.67 8.62
CA ILE A 135 -15.79 6.27 8.55
C ILE A 135 -16.28 5.41 9.72
N TYR A 136 -16.66 6.02 10.83
CA TYR A 136 -17.14 5.35 12.05
C TYR A 136 -18.66 5.31 12.17
N THR A 137 -19.39 5.91 11.22
CA THR A 137 -20.87 5.91 11.17
C THR A 137 -21.41 4.66 10.53
#